data_AF-A0A9N9IJQ5-F1
#
_entry.id   AF-A0A9N9IJQ5-F1
#
_cell.length_a   1.000
_cell.length_b   1.000
_cell.length_c   1.000
_cell.angle_alpha   90.00
_cell.angle_beta   90.00
_cell.angle_gamma   90.00
#
_symmetry.space_group_name_H-M   'P 1'
#
loop_
_entity.id
_entity.type
_entity.pdbx_description
1 polymer ?
#
loop_
_entity_poly.entity_id
_entity_poly.type
_entity_poly.pdbx_seq_one_letter_code
_entity_poly.pdbx_strand_id
1 'polypeptide(L)' 'FCKIIKEEYQDFDIDNSIKILLNDSNYQLTWISYNKFKNIKKIGSGGIATVYSASWRTTTTSFAKSIQSAP' A
#
# COMPACT_ATOMS: atom_id res chain seq x y z
N PHE A 1 9.28 0.43 6.72
CA PHE A 1 9.47 0.79 5.30
C PHE A 1 9.57 2.29 5.05
N CYS A 2 8.63 3.17 5.45
CA CYS A 2 8.84 4.64 5.33
C CYS A 2 10.20 5.15 5.86
N LYS A 3 10.76 4.50 6.89
CA LYS A 3 12.11 4.78 7.40
C LYS A 3 13.23 4.28 6.47
N ILE A 4 13.06 3.10 5.88
CA ILE A 4 14.00 2.48 4.91
C ILE A 4 14.10 3.37 3.65
N ILE A 5 12.95 3.84 3.16
CA ILE A 5 12.97 4.72 1.99
C ILE A 5 13.62 6.08 2.33
N LYS A 6 13.36 6.67 3.50
CA LYS A 6 14.05 7.91 3.94
C LYS A 6 15.58 7.77 4.03
N GLU A 7 16.09 6.59 4.37
CA GLU A 7 17.53 6.33 4.51
C GLU A 7 18.22 5.97 3.18
N GLU A 8 17.52 5.38 2.20
CA GLU A 8 18.06 5.07 0.84
C GLU A 8 17.92 6.24 -0.17
N TYR A 9 17.12 7.28 0.12
CA TYR A 9 16.82 8.38 -0.82
C TYR A 9 17.84 9.55 -0.85
N GLN A 10 19.09 9.34 -0.46
CA GLN A 10 20.10 10.42 -0.51
C GLN A 10 20.73 10.62 -1.90
N ASP A 11 20.55 9.70 -2.86
CA ASP A 11 21.38 9.68 -4.07
C ASP A 11 20.63 9.29 -5.36
N PHE A 12 19.39 9.74 -5.54
CA PHE A 12 18.74 9.67 -6.85
C PHE A 12 18.25 11.06 -7.25
N ASP A 13 18.43 11.39 -8.52
CA ASP A 13 18.03 12.65 -9.17
C ASP A 13 16.49 12.70 -9.32
N ILE A 14 15.80 12.54 -8.19
CA ILE A 14 14.36 12.60 -8.08
C ILE A 14 13.97 14.07 -8.08
N ASP A 15 13.10 14.42 -9.02
CA ASP A 15 12.51 15.75 -9.14
C ASP A 15 12.02 16.24 -7.76
N ASN A 16 12.42 17.45 -7.41
CA ASN A 16 12.11 18.08 -6.12
C ASN A 16 10.60 18.14 -5.86
N SER A 17 9.78 18.20 -6.91
CA SER A 17 8.32 18.12 -6.81
C SER A 17 7.83 16.79 -6.21
N ILE A 18 8.48 15.67 -6.53
CA ILE A 18 8.17 14.35 -5.95
C ILE A 18 8.62 14.28 -4.48
N LYS A 19 9.75 14.89 -4.14
CA LYS A 19 10.22 14.96 -2.73
C LYS A 19 9.21 15.69 -1.84
N ILE A 20 8.60 16.76 -2.34
CA ILE A 20 7.56 17.51 -1.63
C ILE A 20 6.33 16.64 -1.40
N LEU A 21 5.83 15.94 -2.43
CA LEU A 21 4.66 15.06 -2.30
C LEU A 21 4.87 13.93 -1.30
N LEU A 22 6.08 13.38 -1.19
CA LEU A 22 6.40 12.32 -0.23
C LEU A 22 6.51 12.82 1.22
N ASN A 23 6.90 14.08 1.41
CA ASN A 23 7.01 14.71 2.72
C ASN A 23 5.74 15.44 3.16
N ASP A 24 4.80 15.67 2.24
CA ASP A 24 3.53 16.32 2.54
C ASP A 24 2.60 15.36 3.29
N SER A 25 2.23 15.76 4.50
CA SER A 25 1.31 15.01 5.36
C SER A 25 -0.08 14.81 4.73
N ASN A 26 -0.46 15.65 3.76
CA ASN A 26 -1.73 15.57 3.03
C ASN A 26 -1.73 14.47 1.96
N TYR A 27 -0.56 14.06 1.47
CA TYR A 27 -0.39 13.06 0.41
C TYR A 27 0.28 11.78 0.92
N GLN A 28 0.14 11.48 2.22
CA GLN A 28 0.68 10.26 2.80
C GLN A 28 0.15 9.02 2.08
N LEU A 29 1.06 8.33 1.40
CA LEU A 29 0.78 7.05 0.78
C LEU A 29 0.44 6.03 1.87
N THR A 30 -0.81 5.54 1.84
CA THR A 30 -1.26 4.51 2.76
C THR A 30 -0.72 3.16 2.31
N TRP A 31 0.14 2.56 3.13
CA TRP A 31 0.72 1.24 2.84
C TRP A 31 -0.25 0.13 3.20
N ILE A 32 -0.48 -0.77 2.24
CA ILE A 32 -1.24 -2.00 2.46
C ILE A 32 -0.25 -3.16 2.64
N SER A 33 -0.39 -3.91 3.73
CA SER A 33 0.48 -5.06 3.96
C SER A 33 0.27 -6.15 2.91
N TYR A 34 1.38 -6.69 2.39
CA TYR A 34 1.41 -7.78 1.41
C TYR A 34 0.59 -9.01 1.85
N ASN A 35 0.52 -9.27 3.16
CA ASN A 35 -0.22 -10.41 3.72
C ASN A 35 -1.75 -10.31 3.55
N LYS A 36 -2.28 -9.16 3.12
CA LYS A 36 -3.69 -8.97 2.78
C LYS A 36 -4.05 -9.51 1.40
N PHE A 37 -3.07 -9.89 0.60
CA PHE A 37 -3.27 -10.43 -0.73
C PHE A 37 -3.08 -11.95 -0.76
N LYS A 38 -3.72 -12.62 -1.72
CA LYS A 38 -3.59 -14.05 -2.04
C LYS A 38 -3.52 -14.24 -3.54
N ASN A 39 -3.17 -15.46 -3.98
CA ASN A 39 -3.08 -15.84 -5.40
C ASN A 39 -2.15 -14.91 -6.19
N ILE A 40 -0.99 -14.59 -5.61
CA ILE A 40 -0.05 -13.62 -6.15
C ILE A 40 0.71 -14.27 -7.30
N LYS A 41 0.59 -13.72 -8.51
CA LYS A 41 1.17 -14.27 -9.73
C LYS A 41 1.84 -13.18 -10.54
N LYS A 42 3.08 -13.42 -11.00
CA LYS A 42 3.75 -12.54 -11.96
C LYS A 42 3.01 -12.57 -13.30
N ILE A 43 2.67 -11.40 -13.81
CA ILE A 43 2.01 -11.26 -15.13
C ILE A 43 2.93 -10.64 -16.18
N GLY A 44 4.02 -10.01 -15.76
CA GLY A 44 5.01 -9.47 -16.69
C GLY A 44 6.15 -8.78 -15.97
N SER A 45 7.21 -8.47 -16.71
CA SER A 45 8.30 -7.60 -16.26
C SER A 45 8.79 -6.76 -17.42
N GLY A 46 9.05 -5.48 -17.15
CA GLY A 46 9.71 -4.55 -18.06
C GLY A 46 11.01 -4.02 -17.45
N GLY A 47 11.61 -3.00 -18.07
CA GLY A 47 12.91 -2.47 -17.66
C GLY A 47 12.94 -1.89 -16.24
N ILE A 48 11.84 -1.30 -15.78
CA ILE A 48 11.78 -0.57 -14.50
C ILE A 48 10.91 -1.24 -13.43
N ALA A 49 10.14 -2.27 -13.79
CA ALA A 49 9.20 -2.88 -12.85
C ALA A 49 8.79 -4.30 -13.25
N THR A 50 8.41 -5.08 -12.24
CA THR A 50 7.71 -6.36 -12.40
C THR A 50 6.28 -6.21 -11.94
N VAL A 51 5.34 -6.66 -12.76
CA VAL A 51 3.90 -6.55 -12.48
C VAL A 51 3.38 -7.89 -11.99
N TYR A 52 2.63 -7.85 -10.89
CA TYR A 52 1.96 -9.00 -10.28
C TYR A 52 0.45 -8.77 -10.24
N SER A 53 -0.32 -9.82 -10.48
CA SER A 53 -1.75 -9.89 -10.16
C SER A 53 -1.94 -10.57 -8.82
N ALA A 54 -2.91 -10.08 -8.03
CA ALA A 54 -3.28 -10.68 -6.75
C ALA A 54 -4.75 -10.44 -6.44
N SER A 55 -5.36 -11.34 -5.66
CA SER A 55 -6.70 -11.16 -5.10
C SER A 55 -6.61 -10.67 -3.67
N TRP A 56 -7.51 -9.77 -3.27
CA TRP A 56 -7.66 -9.43 -1.85
C TRP A 56 -8.11 -10.66 -1.06
N ARG A 57 -7.54 -10.85 0.14
CA ARG A 57 -8.12 -11.78 1.12
C ARG A 57 -9.37 -11.11 1.66
N THR A 58 -10.53 -11.48 1.14
CA THR A 58 -11.83 -11.06 1.68
C THR A 58 -11.85 -11.36 3.18
N THR A 59 -11.73 -10.31 3.99
CA THR A 59 -12.02 -10.42 5.41
C THR A 59 -13.54 -10.42 5.48
N THR A 60 -14.15 -11.59 5.63
CA THR A 60 -15.55 -11.68 6.03
C THR A 60 -15.63 -11.15 7.46
N THR A 61 -15.61 -9.83 7.61
CA THR A 61 -16.02 -9.18 8.85
C THR A 61 -17.55 -9.22 8.80
N SER A 62 -18.13 -10.31 9.33
CA SER A 62 -19.54 -10.34 9.64
C SER A 62 -19.79 -9.21 10.65
N PHE A 63 -20.25 -8.06 10.17
CA PHE A 63 -20.90 -7.07 11.01
C PHE A 63 -22.24 -7.69 11.43
N ALA A 64 -22.20 -8.60 12.41
CA ALA A 64 -23.37 -8.86 13.22
C ALA A 64 -23.61 -7.58 14.02
N LYS A 65 -24.31 -6.62 13.41
CA LYS A 65 -24.95 -5.53 14.14
C LYS A 65 -26.00 -6.21 15.02
N SER A 66 -25.61 -6.57 16.24
CA SER A 66 -26.56 -6.80 17.31
C SER A 66 -27.29 -5.47 17.52
N ILE A 67 -28.47 -5.34 16.93
CA ILE A 67 -29.43 -4.34 17.36
C ILE A 67 -29.83 -4.78 18.78
N GLN A 68 -29.23 -4.18 19.81
CA GLN A 68 -29.85 -4.20 21.12
C GLN A 68 -31.13 -3.38 20.98
N SER A 69 -32.28 -4.06 20.95
CA SER A 69 -33.56 -3.41 21.22
C SER A 69 -33.48 -2.82 22.62
N ALA A 70 -33.54 -1.49 22.73
CA ALA A 70 -33.70 -0.83 24.02
C ALA A 70 -35.06 -1.23 24.64
N PRO A 71 -35.15 -1.38 25.97
CA PRO A 71 -36.40 -1.69 26.67
C PRO A 71 -37.46 -0.59 26.53
#